data_AF-A0A6J3C7U2-F1
#
_entry.id   AF-A0A6J3C7U2-F1
#
_cell.length_a   1.000
_cell.length_b   1.000
_cell.length_c   1.000
_cell.angle_alpha   90.00
_cell.angle_beta   90.00
_cell.angle_gamma   90.00
#
_symmetry.space_group_name_H-M   'P 1'
#
loop_
_entity.id
_entity.type
_entity.pdbx_description
1 polymer ?
#
loop_
_entity_poly.entity_id
_entity_poly.type
_entity_poly.pdbx_seq_one_letter_code
_entity_poly.pdbx_strand_id
1 'polypeptide(L)'
;MSCKTALLCFIAVTVNNGIVNGENKVSVPQPNESSPVTITPSGAIRGSWMETRRGRRFEGYRGIRYAEPPVGELRFQPPKPIHHYKTEVDAREEGPACPQPTEGDYYIDEDCLRINVYTPNSKSKKPLPVIFYMHSGGFYSISGRSDVAGPKYFLDRDVVLVTINYRLASLGFLSTGDEVAPGNNGFKDQVVALRWVQRNIRAFGGDPNLVTITGCSAGSFSVMLHMISPMSKAELDSLANFLIGVRHTRLGRLSLVNNFERSVLNHNWFSRTWDAQDLYWDRFHTLVLYSDRHRNLTEP
;
A
#
# COMPACT_ATOMS: atom_id res chain seq x y z
N MET A 1 -33.13 -48.79 48.23
CA MET A 1 -32.36 -49.88 47.58
C MET A 1 -33.40 -50.78 46.94
N SER A 2 -33.51 -51.04 45.64
CA SER A 2 -32.68 -50.86 44.46
C SER A 2 -33.60 -50.43 43.31
N CYS A 3 -33.09 -49.64 42.38
CA CYS A 3 -33.84 -48.94 41.35
C CYS A 3 -33.42 -49.43 39.95
N LYS A 4 -34.36 -49.30 39.01
CA LYS A 4 -34.28 -49.42 37.54
C LYS A 4 -34.58 -50.84 37.06
N THR A 5 -35.64 -51.07 36.28
CA THR A 5 -35.84 -50.48 34.94
C THR A 5 -37.33 -50.59 34.57
N ALA A 6 -37.95 -49.50 34.11
CA ALA A 6 -39.31 -49.51 33.59
C ALA A 6 -39.38 -48.76 32.26
N LEU A 7 -40.30 -49.25 31.44
CA LEU A 7 -40.41 -49.18 30.00
C LEU A 7 -41.39 -48.07 29.58
N LEU A 8 -41.14 -47.48 28.41
CA LEU A 8 -42.08 -46.76 27.51
C LEU A 8 -42.70 -45.42 27.95
N CYS A 9 -42.47 -44.38 27.15
CA CYS A 9 -43.54 -43.87 26.26
C CYS A 9 -42.99 -42.97 25.15
N PHE A 10 -43.43 -43.26 23.92
CA PHE A 10 -43.16 -42.54 22.69
C PHE A 10 -44.01 -41.25 22.61
N ILE A 11 -43.40 -40.14 22.20
CA ILE A 11 -44.08 -39.14 21.38
C ILE A 11 -43.16 -38.81 20.20
N ALA A 12 -43.64 -39.16 19.01
CA ALA A 12 -43.02 -38.81 17.75
C ALA A 12 -43.26 -37.34 17.43
N VAL A 13 -42.20 -36.59 17.14
CA VAL A 13 -42.27 -35.41 16.30
C VAL A 13 -41.40 -35.70 15.09
N THR A 14 -42.04 -35.73 13.94
CA THR A 14 -41.49 -35.97 12.61
C THR A 14 -40.47 -34.89 12.24
N VAL A 15 -39.18 -35.23 12.21
CA VAL A 15 -38.18 -34.41 11.50
C VAL A 15 -38.12 -34.93 10.08
N ASN A 16 -38.69 -34.16 9.16
CA ASN A 16 -38.68 -34.45 7.74
C ASN A 16 -37.23 -34.31 7.22
N ASN A 17 -36.70 -35.37 6.61
CA ASN A 17 -35.40 -35.38 5.95
C ASN A 17 -35.49 -34.53 4.67
N GLY A 18 -35.20 -33.23 4.79
CA GLY A 18 -34.98 -32.33 3.65
C GLY A 18 -33.50 -32.11 3.44
N ILE A 19 -32.97 -32.66 2.34
CA ILE A 19 -31.65 -32.31 1.79
C ILE A 19 -31.67 -30.80 1.50
N VAL A 20 -30.99 -30.00 2.32
CA VAL A 20 -30.73 -28.59 2.00
C VAL A 20 -29.51 -28.57 1.09
N ASN A 21 -29.76 -28.61 -0.22
CA ASN A 21 -28.75 -28.25 -1.20
C ASN A 21 -28.34 -26.80 -0.95
N GLY A 22 -27.09 -26.62 -0.50
CA GLY A 22 -26.46 -25.33 -0.35
C GLY A 22 -26.18 -24.73 -1.72
N GLU A 23 -27.06 -23.85 -2.19
CA GLU A 23 -26.69 -22.88 -3.20
C GLU A 23 -26.00 -21.70 -2.50
N ASN A 24 -24.67 -21.75 -2.46
CA ASN A 24 -23.87 -20.53 -2.35
C ASN A 24 -24.30 -19.62 -3.51
N LYS A 25 -25.05 -18.55 -3.21
CA LYS A 25 -25.28 -17.46 -4.14
C LYS A 25 -23.93 -16.82 -4.46
N VAL A 26 -23.26 -17.35 -5.48
CA VAL A 26 -22.25 -16.63 -6.24
C VAL A 26 -22.97 -15.40 -6.77
N SER A 27 -22.57 -14.21 -6.31
CA SER A 27 -23.03 -12.95 -6.88
C SER A 27 -22.56 -12.90 -8.33
N VAL A 28 -23.43 -13.30 -9.24
CA VAL A 28 -23.27 -13.09 -10.67
C VAL A 28 -23.07 -11.58 -10.90
N PRO A 29 -21.97 -11.14 -11.54
CA PRO A 29 -21.80 -9.73 -11.88
C PRO A 29 -22.99 -9.25 -12.72
N GLN A 30 -23.63 -8.17 -12.28
CA GLN A 30 -24.73 -7.55 -13.02
C GLN A 30 -24.22 -7.10 -14.41
N PRO A 31 -24.87 -7.48 -15.54
CA PRO A 31 -24.24 -7.40 -16.86
C PRO A 31 -24.20 -6.01 -17.53
N ASN A 32 -24.31 -4.88 -16.82
CA ASN A 32 -24.55 -3.60 -17.50
C ASN A 32 -23.94 -2.32 -16.90
N GLU A 33 -22.94 -2.41 -16.02
CA GLU A 33 -22.14 -1.22 -15.69
C GLU A 33 -20.75 -1.32 -16.30
N SER A 34 -20.50 -0.45 -17.28
CA SER A 34 -19.18 -0.25 -17.85
C SER A 34 -18.16 -0.01 -16.73
N SER A 35 -17.02 -0.69 -16.81
CA SER A 35 -15.86 -0.46 -15.95
C SER A 35 -15.53 1.04 -15.82
N PRO A 36 -15.15 1.54 -14.63
CA PRO A 36 -14.81 2.93 -14.45
C PRO A 36 -13.56 3.27 -15.29
N VAL A 37 -13.59 4.41 -15.99
CA VAL A 37 -12.46 4.91 -16.78
C VAL A 37 -12.13 6.33 -16.34
N THR A 38 -10.86 6.56 -16.07
CA THR A 38 -10.31 7.88 -15.69
C THR A 38 -9.31 8.34 -16.75
N ILE A 39 -9.41 9.60 -17.16
CA ILE A 39 -8.45 10.23 -18.08
C ILE A 39 -7.44 11.02 -17.24
N THR A 40 -6.21 10.54 -17.18
CA THR A 40 -5.10 11.19 -16.47
C THR A 40 -4.21 11.96 -17.44
N PRO A 41 -3.36 12.89 -16.97
CA PRO A 41 -2.32 13.50 -17.82
C PRO A 41 -1.38 12.46 -18.46
N SER A 42 -1.23 11.29 -17.84
CA SER A 42 -0.41 10.19 -18.38
C SER A 42 -1.17 9.32 -19.37
N GLY A 43 -2.49 9.44 -19.50
CA GLY A 43 -3.32 8.61 -20.40
C GLY A 43 -4.59 8.07 -19.76
N ALA A 44 -5.40 7.35 -20.54
CA ALA A 44 -6.64 6.73 -20.09
C ALA A 44 -6.34 5.45 -19.28
N ILE A 45 -7.06 5.27 -18.17
CA ILE A 45 -6.89 4.12 -17.27
C ILE A 45 -8.27 3.55 -16.96
N ARG A 46 -8.46 2.26 -17.25
CA ARG A 46 -9.70 1.51 -16.99
C ARG A 46 -9.55 0.69 -15.70
N GLY A 47 -10.36 0.97 -14.71
CA GLY A 47 -10.40 0.25 -13.45
C GLY A 47 -11.55 -0.75 -13.37
N SER A 48 -11.81 -1.24 -12.17
CA SER A 48 -12.91 -2.15 -11.83
C SER A 48 -13.71 -1.61 -10.64
N TRP A 49 -14.96 -2.05 -10.52
CA TRP A 49 -15.75 -1.79 -9.32
C TRP A 49 -15.37 -2.77 -8.21
N MET A 50 -15.27 -2.26 -6.98
CA MET A 50 -14.96 -3.03 -5.79
C MET A 50 -15.92 -2.65 -4.65
N GLU A 51 -15.96 -3.47 -3.61
CA GLU A 51 -16.79 -3.23 -2.42
C GLU A 51 -15.98 -3.25 -1.13
N THR A 52 -16.30 -2.32 -0.23
CA THR A 52 -15.70 -2.26 1.10
C THR A 52 -16.25 -3.37 1.99
N ARG A 53 -15.68 -3.49 3.19
CA ARG A 53 -16.19 -4.42 4.21
C ARG A 53 -17.67 -4.16 4.55
N ARG A 54 -18.15 -2.91 4.45
CA ARG A 54 -19.53 -2.52 4.76
C ARG A 54 -20.44 -2.44 3.53
N GLY A 55 -19.99 -2.94 2.38
CA GLY A 55 -20.77 -2.95 1.14
C GLY A 55 -20.82 -1.58 0.43
N ARG A 56 -19.96 -0.63 0.81
CA ARG A 56 -19.81 0.61 0.03
C ARG A 56 -19.08 0.27 -1.26
N ARG A 57 -19.64 0.67 -2.40
CA ARG A 57 -18.99 0.52 -3.70
C ARG A 57 -17.95 1.61 -3.93
N PHE A 58 -16.83 1.25 -4.55
CA PHE A 58 -15.75 2.17 -4.92
C PHE A 58 -15.03 1.73 -6.19
N GLU A 59 -14.22 2.61 -6.77
CA GLU A 59 -13.42 2.36 -7.97
C GLU A 59 -12.02 1.88 -7.57
N GLY A 60 -11.57 0.76 -8.14
CA GLY A 60 -10.22 0.23 -7.98
C GLY A 60 -9.47 0.16 -9.30
N TYR A 61 -8.32 0.81 -9.34
CA TYR A 61 -7.38 0.81 -10.47
C TYR A 61 -6.09 0.15 -10.00
N ARG A 62 -5.79 -1.05 -10.50
CA ARG A 62 -4.71 -1.92 -10.00
C ARG A 62 -3.69 -2.23 -11.09
N GLY A 63 -2.45 -2.48 -10.68
CA GLY A 63 -1.39 -2.94 -11.59
C GLY A 63 -0.87 -1.89 -12.58
N ILE A 64 -1.10 -0.59 -12.35
CA ILE A 64 -0.64 0.48 -13.23
C ILE A 64 0.89 0.60 -13.13
N ARG A 65 1.61 0.66 -14.26
CA ARG A 65 3.05 0.90 -14.27
C ARG A 65 3.36 2.37 -14.05
N TYR A 66 4.09 2.73 -13.00
CA TYR A 66 4.55 4.12 -12.82
C TYR A 66 5.95 4.38 -13.42
N ALA A 67 6.66 3.32 -13.78
CA ALA A 67 8.00 3.34 -14.37
C ALA A 67 8.16 2.18 -15.36
N GLU A 68 9.15 2.30 -16.24
CA GLU A 68 9.55 1.24 -17.17
C GLU A 68 9.97 -0.02 -16.40
N PRO A 69 9.68 -1.24 -16.91
CA PRO A 69 10.07 -2.47 -16.25
C PRO A 69 11.60 -2.54 -16.04
N PRO A 70 12.08 -2.76 -14.80
CA PRO A 70 13.50 -2.76 -14.47
C PRO A 70 14.18 -4.10 -14.81
N VAL A 71 13.99 -4.58 -16.04
CA VAL A 71 14.49 -5.85 -16.56
C VAL A 71 15.63 -5.63 -17.56
N GLY A 72 16.42 -6.68 -17.81
CA GLY A 72 17.56 -6.61 -18.75
C GLY A 72 18.54 -5.52 -18.34
N GLU A 73 18.87 -4.61 -19.27
CA GLU A 73 19.76 -3.48 -19.03
C GLU A 73 19.26 -2.46 -17.99
N LEU A 74 17.97 -2.49 -17.65
CA LEU A 74 17.41 -1.65 -16.58
C LEU A 74 17.50 -2.30 -15.19
N ARG A 75 17.93 -3.56 -15.12
CA ARG A 75 18.17 -4.23 -13.83
C ARG A 75 19.28 -3.48 -13.08
N PHE A 76 19.06 -3.20 -11.79
CA PHE A 76 19.95 -2.40 -10.94
C PHE A 76 20.16 -0.93 -11.35
N GLN A 77 19.46 -0.45 -12.37
CA GLN A 77 19.50 0.96 -12.77
C GLN A 77 18.41 1.78 -12.05
N PRO A 78 18.60 3.11 -11.89
CA PRO A 78 17.53 4.00 -11.44
C PRO A 78 16.26 3.83 -12.29
N PRO A 79 15.05 3.92 -11.69
CA PRO A 79 13.80 3.74 -12.41
C PRO A 79 13.60 4.83 -13.47
N LYS A 80 13.13 4.44 -14.65
CA LYS A 80 12.75 5.38 -15.71
C LYS A 80 11.25 5.67 -15.62
N PRO A 81 10.83 6.91 -15.30
CA PRO A 81 9.41 7.24 -15.15
C PRO A 81 8.64 7.09 -16.46
N ILE A 82 7.42 6.55 -16.38
CA ILE A 82 6.47 6.63 -17.49
C ILE A 82 5.68 7.92 -17.35
N HIS A 83 5.81 8.80 -18.34
CA HIS A 83 5.07 10.07 -18.39
C HIS A 83 3.78 9.97 -19.19
N HIS A 84 3.75 9.12 -20.23
CA HIS A 84 2.60 8.93 -21.10
C HIS A 84 2.45 7.46 -21.50
N TYR A 85 1.23 6.94 -21.41
CA TYR A 85 0.84 5.63 -21.91
C TYR A 85 0.39 5.77 -23.37
N LYS A 86 0.91 4.89 -24.24
CA LYS A 86 0.58 4.89 -25.67
C LYS A 86 -0.87 4.48 -25.94
N THR A 87 -1.42 3.62 -25.09
CA THR A 87 -2.76 3.08 -25.18
C THR A 87 -3.44 3.19 -23.83
N GLU A 88 -4.76 2.98 -23.80
CA GLU A 88 -5.48 2.82 -22.54
C GLU A 88 -4.83 1.72 -21.69
N VAL A 89 -4.63 2.00 -20.40
CA VAL A 89 -4.11 1.04 -19.43
C VAL A 89 -5.28 0.25 -18.85
N ASP A 90 -5.25 -1.06 -19.02
CA ASP A 90 -6.16 -1.97 -18.32
C ASP A 90 -5.64 -2.20 -16.89
N ALA A 91 -6.34 -1.59 -15.93
CA ALA A 91 -6.02 -1.60 -14.51
C ALA A 91 -7.14 -2.30 -13.70
N ARG A 92 -7.81 -3.30 -14.30
CA ARG A 92 -8.87 -4.07 -13.64
C ARG A 92 -8.33 -5.11 -12.67
N GLU A 93 -7.10 -5.58 -12.85
CA GLU A 93 -6.53 -6.70 -12.10
C GLU A 93 -5.20 -6.34 -11.42
N GLU A 94 -4.76 -7.19 -10.49
CA GLU A 94 -3.48 -7.02 -9.82
C GLU A 94 -2.31 -7.21 -10.80
N GLY A 95 -1.28 -6.37 -10.65
CA GLY A 95 0.03 -6.64 -11.26
C GLY A 95 0.86 -7.61 -10.42
N PRO A 96 2.01 -8.08 -10.92
CA PRO A 96 2.90 -8.95 -10.16
C PRO A 96 3.45 -8.24 -8.91
N ALA A 97 3.71 -9.01 -7.86
CA ALA A 97 4.56 -8.57 -6.76
C ALA A 97 6.04 -8.58 -7.20
N CYS A 98 6.90 -7.82 -6.52
CA CYS A 98 8.34 -7.88 -6.78
C CYS A 98 8.93 -9.23 -6.34
N PRO A 99 10.04 -9.68 -6.96
CA PRO A 99 10.67 -10.96 -6.62
C PRO A 99 11.04 -11.00 -5.15
N GLN A 100 10.56 -12.02 -4.47
CA GLN A 100 10.69 -12.22 -3.02
C GLN A 100 10.47 -13.69 -2.68
N PRO A 101 10.92 -14.17 -1.50
CA PRO A 101 10.55 -15.50 -1.02
C PRO A 101 9.02 -15.59 -0.89
N THR A 102 8.43 -16.54 -1.59
CA THR A 102 6.98 -16.77 -1.59
C THR A 102 6.68 -18.26 -1.68
N GLU A 103 5.48 -18.65 -1.25
CA GLU A 103 4.99 -20.03 -1.33
C GLU A 103 3.93 -20.16 -2.43
N GLY A 104 3.91 -21.32 -3.08
CA GLY A 104 2.96 -21.64 -4.15
C GLY A 104 3.07 -20.71 -5.36
N ASP A 105 1.95 -20.50 -6.05
CA ASP A 105 1.88 -19.80 -7.34
C ASP A 105 1.68 -18.28 -7.18
N TYR A 106 2.25 -17.67 -6.13
CA TYR A 106 2.12 -16.23 -5.93
C TYR A 106 2.76 -15.47 -7.09
N TYR A 107 1.97 -14.66 -7.81
CA TYR A 107 2.44 -14.01 -9.01
C TYR A 107 3.52 -12.95 -8.72
N ILE A 108 4.78 -13.32 -9.00
CA ILE A 108 5.96 -12.48 -8.88
C ILE A 108 6.62 -12.26 -10.25
N ASP A 109 7.19 -11.08 -10.46
CA ASP A 109 7.92 -10.72 -11.67
C ASP A 109 8.89 -9.57 -11.37
N GLU A 110 10.00 -9.42 -12.09
CA GLU A 110 10.84 -8.21 -12.01
C GLU A 110 10.11 -6.97 -12.54
N ASP A 111 9.12 -7.17 -13.40
CA ASP A 111 8.19 -6.17 -13.90
C ASP A 111 7.13 -5.75 -12.85
N CYS A 112 7.62 -5.37 -11.67
CA CYS A 112 6.80 -5.16 -10.48
C CYS A 112 6.58 -3.70 -10.09
N LEU A 113 7.04 -2.71 -10.86
CA LEU A 113 6.89 -1.29 -10.52
C LEU A 113 5.45 -0.81 -10.73
N ARG A 114 4.57 -1.25 -9.83
CA ARG A 114 3.11 -1.09 -9.88
C ARG A 114 2.59 -0.11 -8.84
N ILE A 115 1.62 0.70 -9.23
CA ILE A 115 0.82 1.55 -8.36
C ILE A 115 -0.65 1.17 -8.49
N ASN A 116 -1.34 1.14 -7.35
CA ASN A 116 -2.77 0.92 -7.27
C ASN A 116 -3.43 2.16 -6.68
N VAL A 117 -4.58 2.55 -7.22
CA VAL A 117 -5.38 3.69 -6.77
C VAL A 117 -6.80 3.20 -6.47
N TYR A 118 -7.29 3.52 -5.27
CA TYR A 118 -8.63 3.20 -4.81
C TYR A 118 -9.32 4.50 -4.41
N THR A 119 -10.48 4.77 -4.99
CA THR A 119 -11.21 6.02 -4.78
C THR A 119 -12.70 5.75 -4.66
N PRO A 120 -13.43 6.40 -3.73
CA PRO A 120 -14.87 6.22 -3.62
C PRO A 120 -15.62 6.74 -4.84
N ASN A 121 -15.11 7.81 -5.49
CA ASN A 121 -15.68 8.40 -6.69
C ASN A 121 -14.65 9.32 -7.37
N SER A 122 -14.15 8.94 -8.55
CA SER A 122 -13.19 9.75 -9.32
C SER A 122 -13.77 11.06 -9.85
N LYS A 123 -15.10 11.13 -10.00
CA LYS A 123 -15.83 12.28 -10.54
C LYS A 123 -16.29 13.27 -9.46
N SER A 124 -15.89 13.08 -8.20
CA SER A 124 -16.21 14.01 -7.12
C SER A 124 -15.68 15.41 -7.42
N LYS A 125 -16.53 16.44 -7.26
CA LYS A 125 -16.12 17.84 -7.40
C LYS A 125 -15.21 18.32 -6.26
N LYS A 126 -15.28 17.66 -5.10
CA LYS A 126 -14.44 17.96 -3.94
C LYS A 126 -13.25 16.98 -3.92
N PRO A 127 -12.01 17.48 -4.09
CA PRO A 127 -10.81 16.66 -3.95
C PRO A 127 -10.73 16.04 -2.55
N LEU A 128 -10.33 14.78 -2.49
CA LEU A 128 -10.21 14.01 -1.27
C LEU A 128 -8.76 13.93 -0.78
N PRO A 129 -8.52 13.82 0.54
CA PRO A 129 -7.20 13.49 1.07
C PRO A 129 -6.67 12.18 0.48
N VAL A 130 -5.37 12.16 0.17
CA VAL A 130 -4.70 11.01 -0.44
C VAL A 130 -3.81 10.35 0.60
N ILE A 131 -3.98 9.05 0.81
CA ILE A 131 -3.08 8.22 1.61
C ILE A 131 -2.15 7.48 0.65
N PHE A 132 -0.86 7.79 0.69
CA PHE A 132 0.17 7.08 -0.06
C PHE A 132 0.86 6.06 0.85
N TYR A 133 0.56 4.78 0.66
CA TYR A 133 1.01 3.70 1.52
C TYR A 133 2.19 2.93 0.91
N MET A 134 3.29 2.91 1.66
CA MET A 134 4.48 2.10 1.41
C MET A 134 4.48 0.89 2.32
N HIS A 135 4.50 -0.31 1.74
CA HIS A 135 4.40 -1.55 2.48
C HIS A 135 5.63 -1.84 3.37
N SER A 136 5.43 -2.71 4.36
CA SER A 136 6.49 -3.23 5.25
C SER A 136 7.31 -4.34 4.56
N GLY A 137 7.99 -5.21 5.31
CA GLY A 137 8.66 -6.40 4.74
C GLY A 137 10.18 -6.34 4.70
N GLY A 138 10.80 -5.52 5.56
CA GLY A 138 12.25 -5.50 5.75
C GLY A 138 13.07 -5.12 4.51
N PHE A 139 12.41 -4.54 3.49
CA PHE A 139 12.97 -4.30 2.15
C PHE A 139 13.24 -5.56 1.31
N TYR A 140 12.76 -6.75 1.69
CA TYR A 140 12.98 -8.00 0.93
C TYR A 140 11.70 -8.81 0.66
N SER A 141 10.55 -8.39 1.20
CA SER A 141 9.27 -9.10 1.08
C SER A 141 8.07 -8.15 1.15
N ILE A 142 6.86 -8.70 1.08
CA ILE A 142 5.57 -8.02 1.04
C ILE A 142 5.31 -7.30 -0.30
N SER A 143 4.07 -6.88 -0.52
CA SER A 143 3.63 -6.16 -1.72
C SER A 143 2.53 -5.16 -1.38
N GLY A 144 2.37 -4.14 -2.24
CA GLY A 144 1.26 -3.20 -2.22
C GLY A 144 -0.02 -3.71 -2.90
N ARG A 145 -0.10 -4.97 -3.36
CA ARG A 145 -1.31 -5.55 -3.96
C ARG A 145 -2.50 -5.58 -2.98
N SER A 146 -3.74 -5.58 -3.48
CA SER A 146 -4.92 -5.52 -2.62
C SER A 146 -5.18 -6.76 -1.76
N ASP A 147 -4.59 -7.91 -2.10
CA ASP A 147 -4.63 -9.11 -1.26
C ASP A 147 -3.81 -8.97 0.03
N VAL A 148 -2.83 -8.05 0.05
CA VAL A 148 -1.94 -7.79 1.19
C VAL A 148 -2.24 -6.43 1.83
N ALA A 149 -2.29 -5.37 1.03
CA ALA A 149 -2.55 -3.99 1.42
C ALA A 149 -3.96 -3.54 1.01
N GLY A 150 -4.97 -4.34 1.37
CA GLY A 150 -6.33 -4.19 0.86
C GLY A 150 -7.04 -2.89 1.25
N PRO A 151 -7.79 -2.25 0.32
CA PRO A 151 -8.47 -0.97 0.54
C PRO A 151 -9.73 -1.05 1.41
N LYS A 152 -10.22 -2.27 1.71
CA LYS A 152 -11.59 -2.53 2.22
C LYS A 152 -11.96 -1.77 3.49
N TYR A 153 -10.99 -1.40 4.33
CA TYR A 153 -11.23 -0.65 5.57
C TYR A 153 -11.11 0.87 5.37
N PHE A 154 -10.13 1.33 4.60
CA PHE A 154 -9.93 2.76 4.35
C PHE A 154 -11.08 3.36 3.53
N LEU A 155 -11.60 2.60 2.56
CA LEU A 155 -12.61 3.09 1.63
C LEU A 155 -14.03 3.12 2.24
N ASP A 156 -14.21 2.65 3.49
CA ASP A 156 -15.39 3.00 4.29
C ASP A 156 -15.42 4.50 4.65
N ARG A 157 -14.34 5.24 4.38
CA ARG A 157 -14.20 6.70 4.55
C ARG A 157 -13.95 7.40 3.21
N ASP A 158 -14.11 8.72 3.20
CA ASP A 158 -13.89 9.55 2.02
C ASP A 158 -12.41 9.92 1.87
N VAL A 159 -11.62 8.95 1.43
CA VAL A 159 -10.17 9.09 1.17
C VAL A 159 -9.81 8.38 -0.14
N VAL A 160 -8.77 8.86 -0.80
CA VAL A 160 -8.11 8.11 -1.88
C VAL A 160 -6.95 7.33 -1.28
N LEU A 161 -6.92 6.02 -1.48
CA LEU A 161 -5.80 5.18 -1.08
C LEU A 161 -4.93 4.86 -2.30
N VAL A 162 -3.64 5.11 -2.18
CA VAL A 162 -2.62 4.71 -3.14
C VAL A 162 -1.70 3.71 -2.47
N THR A 163 -1.48 2.56 -3.09
CA THR A 163 -0.48 1.58 -2.67
C THR A 163 0.51 1.33 -3.79
N ILE A 164 1.76 1.05 -3.45
CA ILE A 164 2.82 0.84 -4.44
C ILE A 164 3.59 -0.44 -4.17
N ASN A 165 4.14 -1.02 -5.23
CA ASN A 165 5.29 -1.91 -5.16
C ASN A 165 6.55 -1.09 -5.43
N TYR A 166 7.67 -1.44 -4.78
CA TYR A 166 9.01 -0.92 -5.05
C TYR A 166 9.99 -2.10 -5.04
N ARG A 167 11.12 -2.02 -5.76
CA ARG A 167 12.07 -3.15 -5.85
C ARG A 167 12.59 -3.55 -4.48
N LEU A 168 12.79 -4.86 -4.29
CA LEU A 168 13.15 -5.50 -3.04
C LEU A 168 14.54 -6.15 -3.12
N ALA A 169 15.10 -6.45 -1.95
CA ALA A 169 16.36 -7.17 -1.73
C ALA A 169 17.50 -6.62 -2.63
N SER A 170 18.29 -7.51 -3.24
CA SER A 170 19.37 -7.12 -4.13
C SER A 170 18.89 -6.31 -5.33
N LEU A 171 17.72 -6.62 -5.90
CA LEU A 171 17.18 -5.90 -7.06
C LEU A 171 16.89 -4.42 -6.75
N GLY A 172 16.50 -4.11 -5.52
CA GLY A 172 16.22 -2.74 -5.08
C GLY A 172 17.41 -2.02 -4.44
N PHE A 173 18.31 -2.75 -3.79
CA PHE A 173 19.25 -2.14 -2.83
C PHE A 173 20.71 -2.55 -3.02
N LEU A 174 21.05 -3.35 -4.05
CA LEU A 174 22.44 -3.62 -4.39
C LEU A 174 23.17 -2.32 -4.77
N SER A 175 24.38 -2.15 -4.23
CA SER A 175 25.30 -1.08 -4.61
C SER A 175 26.69 -1.63 -4.88
N THR A 176 27.29 -1.25 -6.00
CA THR A 176 28.69 -1.49 -6.36
C THR A 176 29.58 -0.30 -6.04
N GLY A 177 29.00 0.84 -5.64
CA GLY A 177 29.74 2.09 -5.42
C GLY A 177 30.11 2.84 -6.70
N ASP A 178 29.57 2.43 -7.85
CA ASP A 178 29.73 3.05 -9.16
C ASP A 178 28.37 3.22 -9.87
N GLU A 179 28.39 3.62 -11.14
CA GLU A 179 27.18 3.89 -11.93
C GLU A 179 26.44 2.61 -12.38
N VAL A 180 27.07 1.44 -12.29
CA VAL A 180 26.47 0.17 -12.75
C VAL A 180 25.36 -0.29 -11.79
N ALA A 181 25.59 -0.14 -10.49
CA ALA A 181 24.57 -0.32 -9.47
C ALA A 181 24.77 0.76 -8.39
N PRO A 182 24.18 1.96 -8.56
CA PRO A 182 24.40 3.09 -7.64
C PRO A 182 23.70 2.95 -6.29
N GLY A 183 22.97 1.85 -6.05
CA GLY A 183 22.22 1.62 -4.82
C GLY A 183 20.92 2.41 -4.72
N ASN A 184 20.17 2.10 -3.66
CA ASN A 184 18.95 2.80 -3.25
C ASN A 184 17.86 2.89 -4.34
N ASN A 185 17.86 1.95 -5.29
CA ASN A 185 16.89 1.93 -6.38
C ASN A 185 15.46 1.71 -5.88
N GLY A 186 15.26 0.89 -4.84
CA GLY A 186 13.95 0.74 -4.20
C GLY A 186 13.41 2.06 -3.62
N PHE A 187 14.28 2.94 -3.08
CA PHE A 187 13.87 4.28 -2.64
C PHE A 187 13.62 5.22 -3.83
N LYS A 188 14.44 5.15 -4.88
CA LYS A 188 14.22 5.92 -6.12
C LYS A 188 12.90 5.52 -6.79
N ASP A 189 12.50 4.25 -6.70
CA ASP A 189 11.20 3.76 -7.19
C ASP A 189 10.05 4.45 -6.46
N GLN A 190 10.14 4.57 -5.14
CA GLN A 190 9.16 5.28 -4.32
C GLN A 190 9.07 6.77 -4.68
N VAL A 191 10.20 7.44 -4.97
CA VAL A 191 10.22 8.82 -5.48
C VAL A 191 9.47 8.94 -6.81
N VAL A 192 9.74 8.04 -7.75
CA VAL A 192 9.05 8.06 -9.05
C VAL A 192 7.54 7.82 -8.89
N ALA A 193 7.15 6.92 -7.99
CA ALA A 193 5.74 6.68 -7.68
C ALA A 193 5.07 7.90 -7.03
N LEU A 194 5.74 8.62 -6.12
CA LEU A 194 5.24 9.89 -5.56
C LEU A 194 5.05 10.95 -6.64
N ARG A 195 6.02 11.08 -7.57
CA ARG A 195 5.89 11.98 -8.72
C ARG A 195 4.74 11.59 -9.64
N TRP A 196 4.50 10.30 -9.81
CA TRP A 196 3.35 9.80 -10.55
C TRP A 196 2.03 10.23 -9.88
N VAL A 197 1.94 10.13 -8.55
CA VAL A 197 0.77 10.59 -7.78
C VAL A 197 0.57 12.09 -7.96
N GLN A 198 1.62 12.90 -7.79
CA GLN A 198 1.55 14.35 -7.96
C GLN A 198 1.00 14.76 -9.34
N ARG A 199 1.38 14.04 -10.40
CA ARG A 199 0.87 14.30 -11.76
C ARG A 199 -0.57 13.83 -11.98
N ASN A 200 -0.97 12.68 -11.42
CA ASN A 200 -2.15 11.97 -11.87
C ASN A 200 -3.32 11.95 -10.88
N ILE A 201 -3.07 12.12 -9.57
CA ILE A 201 -4.07 11.78 -8.53
C ILE A 201 -5.33 12.61 -8.58
N ARG A 202 -5.24 13.84 -9.12
CA ARG A 202 -6.40 14.72 -9.34
C ARG A 202 -7.46 14.08 -10.23
N ALA A 203 -7.05 13.30 -11.23
CA ALA A 203 -7.98 12.61 -12.12
C ALA A 203 -8.78 11.51 -11.40
N PHE A 204 -8.26 10.99 -10.30
CA PHE A 204 -8.91 9.99 -9.45
C PHE A 204 -9.73 10.60 -8.30
N GLY A 205 -9.94 11.92 -8.32
CA GLY A 205 -10.65 12.66 -7.27
C GLY A 205 -9.82 12.97 -6.02
N GLY A 206 -8.50 12.71 -6.03
CA GLY A 206 -7.60 13.05 -4.93
C GLY A 206 -7.06 14.48 -5.02
N ASP A 207 -6.70 15.06 -3.89
CA ASP A 207 -6.01 16.34 -3.84
C ASP A 207 -4.49 16.14 -3.85
N PRO A 208 -3.77 16.55 -4.91
CA PRO A 208 -2.31 16.43 -4.94
C PRO A 208 -1.61 17.28 -3.86
N ASN A 209 -2.31 18.27 -3.29
CA ASN A 209 -1.78 19.12 -2.23
C ASN A 209 -2.05 18.56 -0.82
N LEU A 210 -2.81 17.46 -0.70
CA LEU A 210 -3.17 16.82 0.56
C LEU A 210 -2.82 15.32 0.53
N VAL A 211 -1.54 15.05 0.26
CA VAL A 211 -0.97 13.70 0.23
C VAL A 211 -0.31 13.39 1.57
N THR A 212 -0.71 12.30 2.21
CA THR A 212 -0.10 11.76 3.42
C THR A 212 0.66 10.49 3.09
N ILE A 213 1.99 10.51 3.22
CA ILE A 213 2.81 9.30 3.10
C ILE A 213 2.78 8.51 4.41
N THR A 214 2.64 7.20 4.31
CA THR A 214 2.54 6.32 5.48
C THR A 214 3.15 4.96 5.18
N GLY A 215 3.58 4.27 6.23
CA GLY A 215 4.15 2.94 6.14
C GLY A 215 4.46 2.37 7.51
N CYS A 216 4.66 1.05 7.57
CA CYS A 216 5.01 0.34 8.81
C CYS A 216 6.36 -0.36 8.64
N SER A 217 7.18 -0.43 9.68
CA SER A 217 8.51 -1.09 9.65
C SER A 217 9.39 -0.53 8.53
N ALA A 218 9.84 -1.32 7.55
CA ALA A 218 10.55 -0.84 6.36
C ALA A 218 9.83 0.31 5.64
N GLY A 219 8.50 0.29 5.59
CA GLY A 219 7.71 1.40 5.07
C GLY A 219 7.82 2.68 5.91
N SER A 220 7.91 2.57 7.25
CA SER A 220 8.16 3.75 8.09
C SER A 220 9.60 4.28 7.95
N PHE A 221 10.58 3.42 7.72
CA PHE A 221 11.93 3.87 7.34
C PHE A 221 11.92 4.61 6.01
N SER A 222 11.15 4.12 5.03
CA SER A 222 10.96 4.82 3.75
C SER A 222 10.36 6.22 3.96
N VAL A 223 9.32 6.35 4.78
CA VAL A 223 8.75 7.66 5.16
C VAL A 223 9.83 8.59 5.73
N MET A 224 10.59 8.13 6.72
CA MET A 224 11.64 8.94 7.34
C MET A 224 12.72 9.38 6.33
N LEU A 225 13.13 8.49 5.44
CA LEU A 225 14.12 8.80 4.40
C LEU A 225 13.58 9.82 3.39
N HIS A 226 12.32 9.72 3.00
CA HIS A 226 11.70 10.72 2.14
C HIS A 226 11.65 12.12 2.77
N MET A 227 11.44 12.21 4.09
CA MET A 227 11.40 13.49 4.79
C MET A 227 12.73 14.23 4.77
N ILE A 228 13.86 13.52 4.72
CA ILE A 228 15.20 14.12 4.72
C ILE A 228 15.82 14.19 3.33
N SER A 229 15.28 13.46 2.35
CA SER A 229 15.86 13.37 1.02
C SER A 229 15.52 14.60 0.16
N PRO A 230 16.52 15.31 -0.41
CA PRO A 230 16.25 16.38 -1.37
C PRO A 230 15.49 15.91 -2.62
N MET A 231 15.55 14.62 -2.96
CA MET A 231 14.84 14.07 -4.12
C MET A 231 13.31 14.06 -3.96
N SER A 232 12.83 14.12 -2.72
CA SER A 232 11.40 14.17 -2.38
C SER A 232 10.99 15.52 -1.83
N LYS A 233 11.94 16.39 -1.51
CA LYS A 233 11.70 17.68 -0.86
C LYS A 233 10.76 18.58 -1.67
N ALA A 234 10.92 18.65 -3.00
CA ALA A 234 10.02 19.45 -3.84
C ALA A 234 8.57 18.92 -3.82
N GLU A 235 8.41 17.60 -3.74
CA GLU A 235 7.12 16.93 -3.66
C GLU A 235 6.50 17.03 -2.26
N LEU A 236 7.30 17.19 -1.21
CA LEU A 236 6.86 17.35 0.18
C LEU A 236 6.62 18.82 0.55
N ASP A 237 7.40 19.77 0.04
CA ASP A 237 7.32 21.21 0.33
C ASP A 237 6.08 21.87 -0.28
N SER A 238 5.48 21.29 -1.33
CA SER A 238 4.16 21.71 -1.84
C SER A 238 3.00 21.32 -0.92
N LEU A 239 3.26 20.61 0.19
CA LEU A 239 2.25 19.96 1.02
C LEU A 239 2.29 20.51 2.45
N ALA A 240 1.39 21.44 2.75
CA ALA A 240 1.32 22.13 4.04
C ALA A 240 0.87 21.26 5.23
N ASN A 241 0.56 19.97 5.05
CA ASN A 241 0.04 19.11 6.13
C ASN A 241 0.44 17.63 5.95
N PHE A 242 1.62 17.23 6.43
CA PHE A 242 1.99 15.83 6.57
C PHE A 242 1.63 15.30 7.97
N LEU A 243 0.65 14.38 8.03
CA LEU A 243 0.34 13.61 9.24
C LEU A 243 1.08 12.28 9.21
N ILE A 244 2.08 12.13 10.09
CA ILE A 244 2.95 10.95 10.14
C ILE A 244 2.27 9.83 10.93
N GLY A 245 2.09 8.66 10.31
CA GLY A 245 1.68 7.43 10.97
C GLY A 245 2.83 6.43 11.07
N VAL A 246 3.67 6.51 12.10
CA VAL A 246 4.66 5.46 12.42
C VAL A 246 4.03 4.52 13.45
N ARG A 247 3.79 3.26 13.07
CA ARG A 247 3.41 2.21 14.03
C ARG A 247 4.68 1.48 14.49
N HIS A 248 5.23 1.89 15.63
CA HIS A 248 6.29 1.14 16.30
C HIS A 248 5.73 -0.10 17.02
N THR A 249 6.29 -1.27 16.74
CA THR A 249 6.22 -2.42 17.65
C THR A 249 6.99 -2.07 18.93
N ARG A 250 6.36 -2.24 20.11
CA ARG A 250 7.03 -2.06 21.41
C ARG A 250 8.16 -3.08 21.55
N LEU A 251 9.38 -2.67 21.21
CA LEU A 251 10.62 -3.25 21.71
C LEU A 251 11.37 -2.11 22.38
N GLY A 252 11.50 -2.18 23.70
CA GLY A 252 12.46 -1.44 24.53
C GLY A 252 12.65 0.06 24.26
N ARG A 253 12.11 0.90 25.15
CA ARG A 253 12.42 2.34 25.25
C ARG A 253 13.93 2.61 25.19
N LEU A 254 14.32 3.62 24.39
CA LEU A 254 15.42 4.58 24.61
C LEU A 254 16.90 4.22 24.31
N SER A 255 17.27 3.08 23.72
CA SER A 255 18.68 2.85 23.29
C SER A 255 18.92 2.77 21.79
N LEU A 256 17.90 2.44 20.99
CA LEU A 256 18.07 2.21 19.55
C LEU A 256 18.15 3.50 18.72
N VAL A 257 17.48 4.58 19.15
CA VAL A 257 17.53 5.88 18.44
C VAL A 257 18.94 6.47 18.51
N ASN A 258 19.53 6.53 19.71
CA ASN A 258 20.89 7.04 19.90
C ASN A 258 21.97 6.18 19.23
N ASN A 259 21.78 4.85 19.18
CA ASN A 259 22.71 3.95 18.51
C ASN A 259 22.58 4.01 16.97
N PHE A 260 21.38 4.28 16.45
CA PHE A 260 21.17 4.48 15.02
C PHE A 260 21.74 5.81 14.54
N GLU A 261 21.51 6.91 15.27
CA GLU A 261 22.12 8.21 14.97
C GLU A 261 23.66 8.10 14.91
N ARG A 262 24.27 7.40 15.87
CA ARG A 262 25.73 7.13 15.84
C ARG A 262 26.15 6.19 14.72
N SER A 263 25.37 5.18 14.37
CA SER A 263 25.73 4.20 13.33
C SER A 263 25.62 4.78 11.91
N VAL A 264 24.58 5.58 11.65
CA VAL A 264 24.36 6.30 10.38
C VAL A 264 25.42 7.39 10.17
N LEU A 265 25.84 8.08 11.22
CA LEU A 265 26.88 9.11 11.15
C LEU A 265 28.31 8.55 11.13
N ASN A 266 28.58 7.38 11.75
CA ASN A 266 29.94 6.83 11.85
C ASN A 266 30.31 5.81 10.76
N HIS A 267 29.35 5.28 9.99
CA HIS A 267 29.67 4.42 8.86
C HIS A 267 29.72 5.20 7.54
N ASN A 268 30.90 5.21 6.92
CA ASN A 268 31.22 5.73 5.58
C ASN A 268 30.38 5.17 4.42
N TRP A 269 29.27 4.47 4.68
CA TRP A 269 28.28 4.05 3.70
C TRP A 269 27.39 5.19 3.21
N PHE A 270 27.16 6.23 4.03
CA PHE A 270 26.21 7.32 3.73
C PHE A 270 26.86 8.56 3.07
N SER A 271 28.13 8.85 3.38
CA SER A 271 28.76 10.15 3.10
C SER A 271 29.23 10.40 1.66
N ARG A 272 29.28 9.38 0.80
CA ARG A 272 29.75 9.54 -0.60
C ARG A 272 28.63 9.73 -1.63
N THR A 273 27.36 9.67 -1.23
CA THR A 273 26.23 9.74 -2.18
C THR A 273 25.17 10.80 -1.84
N TRP A 274 25.32 11.54 -0.72
CA TRP A 274 24.37 12.54 -0.27
C TRP A 274 25.09 13.74 0.39
N ASP A 275 24.98 14.93 -0.21
CA ASP A 275 25.31 16.19 0.46
C ASP A 275 24.16 16.57 1.41
N ALA A 276 24.36 16.33 2.71
CA ALA A 276 23.43 16.70 3.76
C ALA A 276 24.06 17.76 4.67
N GLN A 277 23.83 19.05 4.38
CA GLN A 277 24.41 20.14 5.17
C GLN A 277 23.43 21.06 5.91
N ASP A 278 22.10 20.94 5.78
CA ASP A 278 21.18 21.80 6.54
C ASP A 278 19.91 21.06 6.99
N LEU A 279 19.78 20.78 8.30
CA LEU A 279 18.58 20.21 8.93
C LEU A 279 17.97 21.24 9.90
N TYR A 280 16.76 21.72 9.61
CA TYR A 280 15.92 22.54 10.51
C TYR A 280 14.61 21.80 10.82
N TRP A 281 14.19 21.76 12.10
CA TRP A 281 13.23 20.78 12.66
C TRP A 281 11.88 21.33 13.17
N ASP A 282 11.40 22.49 12.68
CA ASP A 282 10.36 23.25 13.42
C ASP A 282 8.86 22.97 13.09
N ARG A 283 8.46 21.95 12.32
CA ARG A 283 7.01 21.74 11.99
C ARG A 283 6.54 20.29 11.85
N PHE A 284 6.64 19.46 12.89
CA PHE A 284 6.17 18.07 12.83
C PHE A 284 5.07 17.77 13.87
N HIS A 285 3.96 17.17 13.42
CA HIS A 285 2.92 16.60 14.29
C HIS A 285 2.73 15.10 13.95
N THR A 286 2.97 14.24 14.95
CA THR A 286 2.88 12.77 14.84
C THR A 286 1.48 12.30 15.24
N LEU A 287 0.82 11.49 14.41
CA LEU A 287 -0.45 10.84 14.76
C LEU A 287 -0.21 9.34 15.03
N VAL A 288 -0.35 8.93 16.29
CA VAL A 288 -0.31 7.51 16.68
C VAL A 288 -1.71 6.92 16.60
N LEU A 289 -1.97 6.08 15.59
CA LEU A 289 -3.24 5.33 15.51
C LEU A 289 -3.22 4.16 16.52
N TYR A 290 -3.95 4.31 17.63
CA TYR A 290 -4.26 3.22 18.54
C TYR A 290 -5.49 2.43 18.04
N SER A 291 -5.36 1.11 17.97
CA SER A 291 -6.50 0.20 17.82
C SER A 291 -6.95 -0.21 19.23
N ASP A 292 -8.02 0.38 19.74
CA ASP A 292 -8.65 -0.10 20.98
C ASP A 292 -9.20 -1.51 20.77
N ARG A 293 -8.60 -2.48 21.43
CA ARG A 293 -9.12 -3.84 21.56
C ARG A 293 -9.55 -4.02 23.00
N HIS A 294 -10.87 -4.07 23.21
CA HIS A 294 -11.61 -4.54 24.38
C HIS A 294 -10.95 -4.40 25.77
N ARG A 295 -11.49 -3.50 26.59
CA ARG A 295 -11.63 -3.76 28.03
C ARG A 295 -13.12 -3.78 28.38
N ASN A 296 -13.63 -5.01 28.56
CA ASN A 296 -14.71 -5.24 29.51
C ASN A 296 -14.14 -4.92 30.89
N LEU A 297 -14.61 -3.86 31.53
CA LEU A 297 -14.61 -3.75 32.99
C LEU A 297 -15.94 -3.12 33.37
N THR A 298 -16.75 -3.96 34.01
CA THR A 298 -17.97 -3.64 34.73
C THR A 298 -17.71 -2.56 35.79
N GLU A 299 -18.69 -1.65 35.90
CA GLU A 299 -19.00 -0.81 37.07
C GLU A 299 -18.93 -1.58 38.40
N PRO A 300 -18.75 -0.91 39.56
CA PRO A 300 -19.40 0.35 39.97
C PRO A 300 -18.49 1.56 40.20
#